data_AF-E5Y6F0-F1
#
_entry.id   AF-E5Y6F0-F1
#
_cell.length_a   1.000
_cell.length_b   1.000
_cell.length_c   1.000
_cell.angle_alpha   90.00
_cell.angle_beta   90.00
_cell.angle_gamma   90.00
#
_symmetry.space_group_name_H-M   'P 1'
#
loop_
_entity.id
_entity.type
_entity.pdbx_description
1 polymer ?
#
loop_
_entity_poly.entity_id
_entity_poly.type
_entity_poly.pdbx_seq_one_letter_code
_entity_poly.pdbx_strand_id
1 'polypeptide(L)'
;MQVLNETGMAAFEESIRKALEERRKVIGMTEQALGSLAFPHVADSRRKVQSIRKGQGSGENRKPQQLRMTDVMNLLAALGLPWEKVIKQAFADAETAQKEEQEKIKALLATHK
;
A
#
# COMPACT_ATOMS: atom_id res chain seq x y z
N MET A 1 1.63 17.78 8.87
CA MET A 1 2.02 16.68 7.97
C MET A 1 3.34 17.08 7.34
N GLN A 2 4.41 16.32 7.58
CA GLN A 2 5.64 16.48 6.80
C GLN A 2 5.43 15.85 5.41
N VAL A 3 6.16 16.35 4.43
CA VAL A 3 6.24 15.73 3.10
C VAL A 3 6.93 14.37 3.26
N LEU A 4 6.39 13.34 2.59
CA LEU A 4 6.99 12.01 2.55
C LEU A 4 8.14 11.97 1.52
N ASN A 5 9.28 11.41 1.92
CA ASN A 5 10.36 11.03 1.01
C ASN A 5 10.03 9.68 0.32
N GLU A 6 10.92 9.18 -0.53
CA GLU A 6 10.70 7.93 -1.28
C GLU A 6 10.40 6.74 -0.35
N THR A 7 11.15 6.59 0.74
CA THR A 7 10.92 5.54 1.74
C THR A 7 9.58 5.69 2.45
N GLY A 8 9.22 6.90 2.85
CA GLY A 8 7.93 7.21 3.45
C GLY A 8 6.77 6.90 2.50
N MET A 9 6.88 7.28 1.22
CA MET A 9 5.87 6.95 0.20
C MET A 9 5.73 5.44 0.02
N ALA A 10 6.84 4.70 -0.08
CA ALA A 10 6.81 3.25 -0.21
C ALA A 10 6.18 2.55 1.02
N ALA A 11 6.55 3.00 2.22
CA ALA A 11 6.00 2.47 3.48
C ALA A 11 4.50 2.76 3.62
N PHE A 12 4.06 3.95 3.24
CA PHE A 12 2.65 4.33 3.21
C PHE A 12 1.83 3.37 2.33
N GLU A 13 2.26 3.18 1.08
CA GLU A 13 1.53 2.32 0.15
C GLU A 13 1.56 0.85 0.58
N GLU A 14 2.68 0.38 1.11
CA GLU A 14 2.80 -0.99 1.62
C GLU A 14 1.89 -1.24 2.82
N SER A 15 1.78 -0.29 3.75
CA SER A 15 0.84 -0.37 4.88
C SER A 15 -0.61 -0.56 4.40
N ILE A 16 -1.03 0.20 3.38
CA ILE A 16 -2.35 0.05 2.76
C ILE A 16 -2.50 -1.34 2.12
N ARG A 17 -1.52 -1.81 1.34
CA ARG A 17 -1.58 -3.14 0.69
C ARG A 17 -1.69 -4.28 1.70
N LYS A 18 -0.98 -4.18 2.83
CA LYS A 18 -1.07 -5.14 3.93
C LYS A 18 -2.46 -5.16 4.54
N ALA A 19 -3.01 -4.00 4.90
CA ALA A 19 -4.36 -3.90 5.47
C ALA A 19 -5.43 -4.51 4.54
N LEU A 20 -5.34 -4.22 3.24
CA LEU A 20 -6.23 -4.79 2.23
C LEU A 20 -6.11 -6.32 2.15
N GLU A 21 -4.88 -6.84 2.12
CA GLU A 21 -4.67 -8.29 2.00
C GLU A 21 -5.05 -9.05 3.26
N GLU A 22 -4.70 -8.54 4.43
CA GLU A 22 -5.05 -9.14 5.72
C GLU A 22 -6.56 -9.24 5.85
N ARG A 23 -7.28 -8.14 5.60
CA ARG A 23 -8.74 -8.15 5.67
C ARG A 23 -9.35 -9.12 4.67
N ARG A 24 -8.89 -9.11 3.41
CA ARG A 24 -9.37 -10.02 2.36
C ARG A 24 -9.19 -11.49 2.77
N LYS A 25 -8.03 -11.85 3.33
CA LYS A 25 -7.74 -13.20 3.84
C LYS A 25 -8.65 -13.58 5.01
N VAL A 26 -8.83 -12.69 5.99
CA VAL A 26 -9.67 -12.92 7.16
C VAL A 26 -11.12 -13.22 6.77
N ILE A 27 -11.66 -12.53 5.76
CA ILE A 27 -13.05 -12.75 5.30
C ILE A 27 -13.16 -13.81 4.19
N GLY A 28 -12.05 -14.48 3.81
CA GLY A 28 -12.05 -15.51 2.78
C GLY A 28 -12.40 -15.02 1.37
N MET A 29 -12.28 -13.71 1.08
CA MET A 29 -12.70 -13.15 -0.21
C MET A 29 -11.67 -13.41 -1.31
N THR A 30 -12.10 -13.93 -2.46
CA THR A 30 -11.21 -14.13 -3.61
C THR A 30 -10.82 -12.82 -4.26
N GLU A 31 -9.70 -12.78 -4.99
CA GLU A 31 -9.30 -11.58 -5.76
C GLU A 31 -10.33 -11.23 -6.83
N GLN A 32 -10.99 -12.23 -7.45
CA GLN A 32 -12.07 -12.02 -8.40
C GLN A 32 -13.29 -11.37 -7.75
N ALA A 33 -13.71 -11.86 -6.58
CA ALA A 33 -14.85 -11.30 -5.86
C ALA A 33 -14.57 -9.85 -5.42
N LEU A 34 -13.39 -9.61 -4.84
CA LEU A 34 -12.96 -8.26 -4.47
C LEU A 34 -12.94 -7.32 -5.68
N GLY A 35 -12.37 -7.77 -6.80
CA GLY A 35 -12.32 -6.98 -8.03
C GLY A 35 -13.70 -6.67 -8.57
N SER A 36 -14.62 -7.63 -8.56
CA SER A 36 -15.98 -7.45 -9.06
C SER A 36 -16.78 -6.45 -8.22
N LEU A 37 -16.56 -6.42 -6.90
CA LEU A 37 -17.17 -5.44 -6.00
C LEU A 37 -16.55 -4.05 -6.13
N ALA A 38 -15.21 -3.96 -6.10
CA ALA A 38 -14.50 -2.68 -6.10
C ALA A 38 -14.45 -2.01 -7.49
N PHE A 39 -14.49 -2.81 -8.56
CA PHE A 39 -14.27 -2.38 -9.94
C PHE A 39 -15.23 -3.08 -10.93
N PRO A 40 -16.56 -2.95 -10.76
CA PRO A 40 -17.53 -3.66 -11.60
C PRO A 40 -17.48 -3.26 -13.09
N HIS A 41 -16.95 -2.08 -13.38
CA HIS A 41 -16.78 -1.54 -14.74
C HIS A 41 -15.50 -2.02 -15.44
N VAL A 42 -14.63 -2.75 -14.75
CA VAL A 42 -13.34 -3.21 -15.29
C VAL A 42 -13.47 -4.65 -15.77
N ALA A 43 -13.27 -4.86 -17.08
CA ALA A 43 -13.40 -6.18 -17.71
C ALA A 43 -12.54 -7.26 -17.04
N ASP A 44 -11.29 -6.94 -16.66
CA ASP A 44 -10.40 -7.82 -15.91
C ASP A 44 -10.12 -7.27 -14.51
N SER A 45 -11.18 -7.23 -13.71
CA SER A 45 -11.15 -6.69 -12.35
C SER A 45 -10.23 -7.49 -11.41
N ARG A 46 -10.09 -8.80 -11.63
CA ARG A 46 -9.12 -9.64 -10.90
C ARG A 46 -7.69 -9.20 -11.15
N ARG A 47 -7.29 -9.04 -12.42
CA ARG A 47 -5.92 -8.58 -12.75
C ARG A 47 -5.66 -7.19 -12.18
N LYS A 48 -6.66 -6.30 -12.16
CA LYS A 48 -6.54 -4.98 -11.52
C LYS A 48 -6.25 -5.10 -10.01
N VAL A 49 -6.96 -5.95 -9.28
CA VAL A 49 -6.66 -6.21 -7.86
C VAL A 49 -5.24 -6.77 -7.68
N GLN A 50 -4.83 -7.68 -8.56
CA GLN A 50 -3.49 -8.28 -8.51
C GLN A 50 -2.38 -7.24 -8.76
N SER A 51 -2.54 -6.34 -9.74
CA SER A 51 -1.52 -5.33 -10.06
C SER A 51 -1.34 -4.33 -8.91
N ILE A 52 -2.42 -3.96 -8.22
CA ILE A 52 -2.41 -3.07 -7.06
C ILE A 52 -1.68 -3.72 -5.87
N ARG A 53 -1.95 -5.01 -5.63
CA ARG A 53 -1.48 -5.72 -4.43
C ARG A 53 -0.08 -6.33 -4.55
N LYS A 54 0.24 -6.92 -5.70
CA LYS A 54 1.48 -7.68 -5.90
C LYS A 54 2.47 -6.96 -6.82
N GLY A 55 2.02 -5.98 -7.60
CA GLY A 55 2.84 -5.28 -8.58
C GLY A 55 3.01 -5.99 -9.91
N GLN A 56 3.61 -5.27 -10.85
CA GLN A 56 3.87 -5.73 -12.22
C GLN A 56 5.36 -6.04 -12.39
N GLY A 57 5.69 -7.02 -13.24
CA GLY A 57 7.06 -7.51 -13.44
C GLY A 57 7.30 -8.94 -12.92
N SER A 58 8.51 -9.45 -13.14
CA SER A 58 8.97 -10.79 -12.75
C SER A 58 10.09 -10.71 -11.69
N GLY A 59 10.11 -11.70 -10.79
CA GLY A 59 11.16 -11.84 -9.77
C GLY A 59 11.34 -10.59 -8.90
N GLU A 60 12.59 -10.19 -8.70
CA GLU A 60 13.02 -9.05 -7.88
C GLU A 60 12.60 -7.68 -8.46
N ASN A 61 12.24 -7.61 -9.75
CA ASN A 61 11.80 -6.38 -10.41
C ASN A 61 10.30 -6.12 -10.27
N ARG A 62 9.57 -6.98 -9.56
CA ARG A 62 8.14 -6.80 -9.36
C ARG A 62 7.88 -5.61 -8.45
N LYS A 63 7.55 -4.46 -9.05
CA LYS A 63 7.20 -3.24 -8.32
C LYS A 63 5.69 -3.04 -8.31
N PRO A 64 5.08 -2.84 -7.13
CA PRO A 64 3.70 -2.39 -7.04
C PRO A 64 3.46 -1.12 -7.84
N GLN A 65 2.32 -1.03 -8.53
CA GLN A 65 1.90 0.24 -9.09
C GLN A 65 1.64 1.23 -7.97
N GLN A 66 1.96 2.50 -8.20
CA GLN A 66 1.57 3.58 -7.31
C GLN A 66 0.06 3.55 -7.06
N LEU A 67 -0.32 3.75 -5.80
CA LEU A 67 -1.71 3.66 -5.40
C LEU A 67 -2.45 4.95 -5.77
N ARG A 68 -3.42 4.83 -6.68
CA ARG A 68 -4.40 5.89 -6.90
C ARG A 68 -5.40 5.87 -5.75
N MET A 69 -5.64 7.03 -5.13
CA MET A 69 -6.53 7.12 -3.97
C MET A 69 -7.93 6.59 -4.26
N THR A 70 -8.47 6.80 -5.46
CA THR A 70 -9.79 6.27 -5.85
C THR A 70 -9.83 4.74 -5.85
N ASP A 71 -8.76 4.08 -6.27
CA ASP A 71 -8.66 2.61 -6.21
C ASP A 71 -8.60 2.12 -4.76
N VAL A 72 -7.86 2.84 -3.90
CA VAL A 72 -7.77 2.54 -2.46
C VAL A 72 -9.15 2.65 -1.81
N MET A 73 -9.88 3.75 -2.04
CA MET A 73 -11.20 3.97 -1.44
C MET A 73 -12.20 2.88 -1.85
N ASN A 74 -12.21 2.50 -3.13
CA ASN A 74 -13.08 1.41 -3.60
C ASN A 74 -12.75 0.07 -2.93
N LEU A 75 -11.46 -0.26 -2.80
CA LEU A 75 -11.03 -1.51 -2.17
C LEU A 75 -11.34 -1.55 -0.67
N LEU A 76 -11.14 -0.43 0.04
CA LEU A 76 -11.47 -0.32 1.46
C LEU A 76 -12.99 -0.45 1.68
N ALA A 77 -13.80 0.23 0.87
CA ALA A 77 -15.25 0.11 0.92
C ALA A 77 -15.72 -1.33 0.65
N ALA A 78 -15.18 -1.99 -0.39
CA ALA A 78 -15.52 -3.37 -0.72
C ALA A 78 -15.14 -4.38 0.38
N LEU A 79 -14.13 -4.07 1.20
CA LEU A 79 -13.68 -4.91 2.32
C LEU A 79 -14.30 -4.52 3.67
N GLY A 80 -15.13 -3.48 3.70
CA GLY A 80 -15.72 -2.93 4.92
C GLY A 80 -14.68 -2.36 5.89
N LEU A 81 -13.59 -1.80 5.37
CA LEU A 81 -12.54 -1.19 6.17
C LEU A 81 -12.80 0.31 6.38
N PRO A 82 -12.66 0.83 7.61
CA PRO A 82 -12.79 2.26 7.88
C PRO A 82 -11.58 3.01 7.30
N TRP A 83 -11.81 3.78 6.24
CA TRP A 83 -10.72 4.39 5.46
C TRP A 83 -9.85 5.33 6.30
N GLU A 84 -10.44 6.15 7.17
CA GLU A 84 -9.71 7.09 8.02
C GLU A 84 -8.68 6.39 8.91
N LYS A 85 -9.08 5.25 9.48
CA LYS A 85 -8.20 4.44 10.35
C LYS A 85 -7.03 3.86 9.56
N VAL A 86 -7.30 3.34 8.36
CA VAL A 86 -6.27 2.75 7.51
C VAL A 86 -5.28 3.82 7.04
N ILE A 87 -5.77 4.97 6.57
CA ILE A 87 -4.92 6.07 6.13
C ILE A 87 -4.09 6.64 7.29
N LYS A 88 -4.69 6.80 8.48
CA LYS A 88 -3.97 7.25 9.68
C LYS A 88 -2.84 6.29 10.06
N GLN A 89 -3.10 4.98 10.01
CA GLN A 89 -2.06 3.98 10.28
C GLN A 89 -0.94 4.03 9.23
N ALA A 90 -1.30 4.12 7.95
CA ALA A 90 -0.33 4.20 6.86
C ALA A 90 0.59 5.42 6.99
N PHE A 91 0.07 6.57 7.44
CA PHE A 91 0.90 7.75 7.75
C PHE A 91 1.84 7.51 8.93
N ALA A 92 1.37 6.88 10.01
CA ALA A 92 2.21 6.56 11.16
C ALA A 92 3.38 5.64 10.78
N ASP A 93 3.11 4.62 9.95
CA ASP A 93 4.13 3.70 9.45
C ASP A 93 5.14 4.43 8.54
N ALA A 94 4.65 5.29 7.66
CA ALA A 94 5.47 6.10 6.76
C ALA A 94 6.41 7.06 7.50
N GLU A 95 5.90 7.76 8.52
CA GLU A 95 6.70 8.66 9.34
C GLU A 95 7.78 7.89 10.12
N THR A 96 7.46 6.69 10.60
CA THR A 96 8.42 5.83 11.30
C THR A 96 9.55 5.41 10.36
N ALA A 97 9.21 4.85 9.20
CA ALA A 97 10.18 4.38 8.21
C ALA A 97 11.10 5.51 7.71
N GLN A 98 10.54 6.69 7.44
CA GLN A 98 11.30 7.87 7.03
C GLN A 98 12.27 8.35 8.12
N LYS A 99 11.84 8.39 9.39
CA LYS A 99 12.71 8.78 10.50
C LYS A 99 13.88 7.81 10.67
N GLU A 100 13.62 6.51 10.62
CA GLU A 100 14.67 5.49 10.69
C GLU A 100 15.71 5.64 9.58
N GLU A 101 15.27 5.95 8.35
CA GLU A 101 16.19 6.22 7.23
C GLU A 101 17.02 7.48 7.46
N GLN A 102 16.39 8.58 7.90
CA GLN A 102 17.08 9.83 8.21
C GLN A 102 18.13 9.65 9.32
N GLU A 103 17.82 8.87 10.35
CA GLU A 103 18.74 8.53 11.43
C GLU A 103 19.92 7.69 10.92
N LYS A 104 19.67 6.69 10.05
CA LYS A 104 20.73 5.89 9.41
C LYS A 104 21.65 6.77 8.56
N ILE A 105 21.10 7.65 7.74
CA ILE A 105 21.89 8.59 6.92
C ILE A 105 22.73 9.51 7.81
N LYS A 106 22.15 10.05 8.88
CA LYS A 106 22.86 10.91 9.83
C LYS A 106 23.99 10.18 10.54
N ALA A 107 23.77 8.92 10.94
CA ALA A 107 24.79 8.09 11.57
C ALA A 107 25.96 7.81 10.60
N LEU A 108 25.68 7.47 9.35
CA LEU A 108 26.71 7.28 8.31
C LEU A 108 27.53 8.55 8.08
N LEU A 109 26.88 9.71 7.96
CA LEU A 109 27.59 10.98 7.77
C LEU A 109 28.46 11.37 8.98
N ALA A 110 28.11 10.92 10.19
CA ALA A 110 28.90 11.17 11.38
C ALA A 110 30.16 10.28 11.46
N THR A 111 30.15 9.08 10.84
CA THR A 111 31.32 8.17 10.79
C THR A 111 32.33 8.52 9.70
N HIS A 112 31.97 9.40 8.77
CA HIS A 112 32.84 9.88 7.68
C HIS A 112 33.43 11.29 7.93
N LYS A 113 33.30 11.83 9.15
CA LYS A 113 33.97 13.05 9.63
C LYS A 113 35.11 12.70 10.56
#